data_AF-A0A959HL23-F1
#
_entry.id   AF-A0A959HL23-F1
#
_cell.length_a   1.000
_cell.length_b   1.000
_cell.length_c   1.000
_cell.angle_alpha   90.00
_cell.angle_beta   90.00
_cell.angle_gamma   90.00
#
_symmetry.space_group_name_H-M   'P 1'
#
loop_
_entity.id
_entity.type
_entity.pdbx_description
1 polymer ?
#
loop_
_entity_poly.entity_id
_entity_poly.type
_entity_poly.pdbx_seq_one_letter_code
_entity_poly.pdbx_strand_id
1 'polypeptide(L)' 'MIRVKGGVFVMGSEDLDACDWEKPVHQVKLDGFCITSWSSKR' A
#
# COMPACT_ATOMS: atom_id res chain seq x y z
N MET A 1 15.47 -2.04 -7.20
CA MET A 1 14.02 -1.81 -7.43
C MET A 1 13.29 -3.12 -7.19
N ILE A 2 12.13 -3.08 -6.57
CA ILE A 2 11.28 -4.23 -6.24
C ILE A 2 10.03 -4.14 -7.11
N ARG A 3 9.74 -5.21 -7.87
CA ARG A 3 8.56 -5.26 -8.73
C ARG A 3 7.34 -5.69 -7.92
N VAL A 4 6.28 -4.91 -7.97
CA VAL A 4 4.96 -5.23 -7.44
C VAL A 4 4.09 -5.69 -8.61
N LYS A 5 3.50 -6.88 -8.50
CA LYS A 5 2.55 -7.38 -9.51
C LYS A 5 1.26 -6.57 -9.42
N GLY A 6 0.69 -6.23 -10.58
CA GLY A 6 -0.63 -5.61 -10.63
C GLY A 6 -1.70 -6.56 -10.09
N GLY A 7 -2.77 -6.00 -9.56
CA GLY A 7 -3.83 -6.75 -8.89
C GLY A 7 -4.85 -5.84 -8.21
N VAL A 8 -5.80 -6.48 -7.53
CA VAL A 8 -6.73 -5.81 -6.62
C VAL A 8 -6.24 -6.05 -5.20
N PHE A 9 -6.11 -4.97 -4.44
CA PHE A 9 -5.65 -4.97 -3.06
C PHE A 9 -6.70 -4.33 -2.18
N VAL A 10 -6.65 -4.65 -0.89
CA VAL A 10 -7.47 -4.00 0.13
C VAL A 10 -6.60 -2.96 0.83
N MET A 11 -7.08 -1.72 0.91
CA MET A 11 -6.38 -0.58 1.50
C MET A 11 -7.29 0.17 2.48
N GLY A 12 -6.69 0.93 3.39
CA GLY A 12 -7.38 1.57 4.51
C GLY A 12 -7.46 0.65 5.73
N SER A 13 -8.04 1.15 6.82
CA SER A 13 -8.28 0.40 8.06
C SER A 13 -9.68 0.71 8.61
N GLU A 14 -10.24 -0.19 9.42
CA GLU A 14 -11.43 0.04 10.25
C GLU A 14 -11.07 0.08 11.75
N ASP A 15 -9.78 0.00 12.09
CA ASP A 15 -9.33 -0.05 13.48
C ASP A 15 -9.69 1.24 14.23
N LEU A 16 -9.86 1.10 15.54
CA LEU A 16 -10.28 2.21 16.40
C LEU A 16 -9.23 3.32 16.47
N ASP A 17 -7.95 2.99 16.33
CA ASP A 17 -6.81 3.90 16.37
C ASP A 17 -6.40 4.46 15.00
N ALA A 18 -7.02 3.99 13.90
CA ALA A 18 -6.80 4.54 12.58
C ALA A 18 -7.39 5.96 12.47
N CYS A 19 -6.65 6.86 11.82
CA CYS A 19 -7.09 8.23 11.59
C CYS A 19 -8.30 8.25 10.64
N ASP A 20 -9.13 9.29 10.73
CA ASP A 20 -10.34 9.40 9.91
C ASP A 20 -10.06 9.35 8.39
N TRP A 21 -8.88 9.82 7.96
CA TRP A 21 -8.45 9.79 6.55
C TRP A 21 -7.84 8.45 6.10
N GLU A 22 -7.60 7.52 7.02
CA GLU A 22 -7.17 6.15 6.70
C GLU A 22 -8.37 5.21 6.49
N LYS A 23 -9.56 5.66 6.88
CA LYS A 23 -10.85 4.96 6.76
C LYS A 23 -11.57 5.36 5.46
N PRO A 24 -12.44 4.51 4.90
CA PRO A 24 -12.71 3.13 5.29
C PRO A 24 -11.76 2.14 4.58
N VAL A 25 -11.89 0.87 4.90
CA VAL A 25 -11.35 -0.22 4.10
C VAL A 25 -12.03 -0.27 2.74
N HIS A 26 -11.24 -0.28 1.66
CA HIS A 26 -11.73 -0.28 0.28
C HIS A 26 -10.81 -1.03 -0.67
N GLN A 27 -11.35 -1.46 -1.82
CA GLN A 27 -10.59 -2.14 -2.86
C GLN A 27 -9.89 -1.13 -3.79
N VAL A 28 -8.62 -1.38 -4.09
CA VAL A 28 -7.81 -0.59 -5.01
C VAL A 28 -7.25 -1.50 -6.09
N LYS A 29 -7.44 -1.10 -7.36
CA LYS A 29 -6.85 -1.79 -8.51
C LYS A 29 -5.59 -1.06 -8.94
N LEU A 30 -4.46 -1.76 -8.96
CA LEU A 30 -3.17 -1.22 -9.38
C LEU A 30 -2.60 -2.02 -10.55
N ASP A 31 -1.99 -1.31 -11.49
CA ASP A 31 -1.15 -1.93 -12.52
C ASP A 31 0.21 -2.35 -11.92
N GLY A 32 0.94 -3.21 -12.63
CA GLY A 32 2.27 -3.63 -12.19
C GLY A 32 3.27 -2.47 -12.24
N PHE A 33 4.02 -2.26 -11.15
CA PHE A 33 4.99 -1.16 -11.04
C PHE A 33 6.25 -1.59 -10.27
N CYS A 34 7.26 -0.73 -10.27
CA CYS A 34 8.53 -0.97 -9.58
C CYS A 34 8.77 0.13 -8.53
N ILE A 35 9.08 -0.28 -7.30
CA ILE A 35 9.43 0.63 -6.20
C ILE A 35 10.94 0.60 -5.99
N THR A 36 11.57 1.75 -5.81
CA THR A 36 12.97 1.82 -5.41
C THR A 36 13.10 1.48 -3.92
N SER A 37 13.89 0.45 -3.60
CA SER A 37 14.28 0.20 -2.21
C SER A 37 15.54 1.01 -1.90
N TRP A 38 15.44 1.97 -0.98
CA TRP A 38 16.61 2.59 -0.38
C TRP A 38 17.09 1.69 0.76
N SER A 39 18.34 1.23 0.70
CA SER A 39 19.02 0.59 1.83
C SER A 39 20.20 1.46 2.25
N SER A 40 20.11 2.13 3.40
CA SER A 40 21.26 2.82 3.99
C SER A 40 22.11 1.77 4.70
N LYS A 41 23.32 1.51 4.21
CA LYS A 41 24.31 0.77 5.00
C LYS A 41 24.77 1.70 6.12
N ARG A 42 24.49 1.33 7.37
CA ARG A 42 25.21 1.85 8.54
C ARG A 42 26.55 1.16 8.64
#